data_AF-A0A8D2KSN7-F1
#
_entry.id   AF-A0A8D2KSN7-F1
#
_cell.length_a   1.000
_cell.length_b   1.000
_cell.length_c   1.000
_cell.angle_alpha   90.00
_cell.angle_beta   90.00
_cell.angle_gamma   90.00
#
_symmetry.space_group_name_H-M   'P 1'
#
loop_
_entity.id
_entity.type
_entity.pdbx_description
1 polymer ?
#
loop_
_entity_poly.entity_id
_entity_poly.type
_entity_poly.pdbx_seq_one_letter_code
_entity_poly.pdbx_strand_id
1 'polypeptide(L)'
;MAALLRSLLAASEKAARIAQLCRQEEALFSLLIEEKRGADKNKKFLQDFKTLADVLIQEVIKHDFPELQEHIRGEESNKFENGLGETVVVQVCPTQADTAALLQKVLDRNRRAAELLAAAVHQEVVLSDPALDGIAVTISTDSLAVWIDPIDSTNQYIRGCGNVLPVDGIYPSGLHSALVLIGAYSRQSGEPVLGIINEPFFQEALPGQAGYPTKYQAA
;
A
#
# COMPACT_ATOMS: atom_id res chain seq x y z
N MET A 1 23.05 -5.37 -11.27
CA MET A 1 23.02 -3.96 -10.80
C MET A 1 21.70 -3.33 -11.22
N ALA A 2 21.12 -2.46 -10.39
CA ALA A 2 19.71 -1.99 -10.38
C ALA A 2 18.61 -3.00 -9.97
N ALA A 3 18.96 -4.23 -9.56
CA ALA A 3 17.97 -5.24 -9.18
C ALA A 3 17.09 -4.79 -8.01
N LEU A 4 17.69 -4.30 -6.92
CA LEU A 4 16.94 -3.81 -5.75
C LEU A 4 15.98 -2.67 -6.11
N LEU A 5 16.46 -1.67 -6.87
CA LEU A 5 15.63 -0.55 -7.32
C LEU A 5 14.43 -1.03 -8.13
N ARG A 6 14.65 -1.93 -9.10
CA ARG A 6 13.57 -2.49 -9.94
C ARG A 6 12.57 -3.28 -9.12
N SER A 7 13.04 -4.12 -8.20
CA SER A 7 12.17 -4.88 -7.33
C SER A 7 11.33 -3.96 -6.45
N LEU A 8 11.92 -2.90 -5.87
CA LEU A 8 11.18 -1.98 -5.00
C LEU A 8 10.17 -1.13 -5.79
N LEU A 9 10.50 -0.75 -7.03
CA LEU A 9 9.55 -0.10 -7.94
C LEU A 9 8.41 -1.05 -8.33
N ALA A 10 8.70 -2.33 -8.57
CA ALA A 10 7.67 -3.31 -8.90
C ALA A 10 6.75 -3.56 -7.70
N ALA A 11 7.32 -3.57 -6.50
CA ALA A 11 6.58 -3.67 -5.25
C ALA A 11 5.72 -2.42 -4.99
N SER A 12 6.21 -1.20 -5.28
CA SER A 12 5.42 0.02 -5.14
C SER A 12 4.26 0.08 -6.14
N GLU A 13 4.46 -0.38 -7.37
CA GLU A 13 3.41 -0.50 -8.39
C GLU A 13 2.38 -1.56 -8.01
N LYS A 14 2.82 -2.70 -7.48
CA LYS A 14 1.91 -3.72 -6.92
C LYS A 14 1.09 -3.15 -5.77
N ALA A 15 1.72 -2.39 -4.87
CA ALA A 15 1.05 -1.71 -3.77
C ALA A 15 -0.01 -0.70 -4.27
N ALA A 16 0.32 0.09 -5.29
CA ALA A 16 -0.59 1.03 -5.92
C ALA A 16 -1.84 0.33 -6.47
N ARG A 17 -1.67 -0.81 -7.17
CA ARG A 17 -2.80 -1.62 -7.67
C ARG A 17 -3.69 -2.16 -6.56
N ILE A 18 -3.10 -2.60 -5.45
CA ILE A 18 -3.84 -3.05 -4.27
C ILE A 18 -4.66 -1.88 -3.69
N ALA A 19 -4.04 -0.71 -3.52
CA ALA A 19 -4.73 0.49 -3.04
C ALA A 19 -5.89 0.91 -3.96
N GLN A 20 -5.70 0.88 -5.28
CA GLN A 20 -6.76 1.15 -6.25
C GLN A 20 -7.90 0.12 -6.17
N LEU A 21 -7.57 -1.17 -6.13
CA LEU A 21 -8.55 -2.27 -6.08
C LEU A 21 -9.43 -2.17 -4.81
N CYS A 22 -8.80 -1.92 -3.66
CA CYS A 22 -9.49 -1.71 -2.38
C CYS A 22 -10.52 -0.57 -2.43
N ARG A 23 -10.33 0.44 -3.31
CA ARG A 23 -11.27 1.55 -3.50
C ARG A 23 -12.31 1.31 -4.59
N GLN A 24 -12.01 0.51 -5.62
CA GLN A 24 -12.95 0.23 -6.72
C GLN A 24 -14.10 -0.68 -6.27
N GLU A 25 -13.86 -1.50 -5.25
CA GLU A 25 -14.83 -2.46 -4.73
C GLU A 25 -15.53 -1.91 -3.48
N GLU A 26 -16.76 -1.41 -3.65
CA GLU A 26 -17.53 -0.71 -2.59
C GLU A 26 -17.76 -1.59 -1.35
N ALA A 27 -17.98 -2.89 -1.54
CA ALA A 27 -18.13 -3.86 -0.46
C ALA A 27 -16.80 -4.21 0.25
N LEU A 28 -15.67 -4.00 -0.42
CA LEU A 28 -14.35 -4.12 0.18
C LEU A 28 -14.13 -2.90 1.09
N PHE A 29 -14.22 -1.69 0.56
CA PHE A 29 -13.83 -0.47 1.25
C PHE A 29 -14.44 -0.29 2.66
N SER A 30 -15.71 -0.63 2.87
CA SER A 30 -16.34 -0.54 4.20
C SER A 30 -15.85 -1.58 5.22
N LEU A 31 -15.36 -2.74 4.75
CA LEU A 31 -14.79 -3.81 5.59
C LEU A 31 -13.31 -3.59 5.88
N LEU A 32 -12.65 -2.68 5.15
CA LEU A 32 -11.22 -2.47 5.24
C LEU A 32 -10.81 -1.49 6.34
N ILE A 33 -11.73 -0.77 6.99
CA ILE A 33 -11.39 0.32 7.92
C ILE A 33 -11.51 -0.15 9.37
N GLU A 34 -10.40 -0.13 10.10
CA GLU A 34 -10.32 -0.37 11.54
C GLU A 34 -9.85 0.91 12.25
N GLU A 35 -10.57 1.41 13.27
CA GLU A 35 -10.06 2.54 14.07
C GLU A 35 -8.93 2.05 14.99
N LYS A 36 -7.73 2.64 14.90
CA LYS A 36 -6.62 2.34 15.81
C LYS A 36 -7.00 2.72 17.24
N ARG A 37 -6.74 1.80 18.18
CA ARG A 37 -7.07 1.94 19.60
C ARG A 37 -5.83 1.71 20.47
N GLY A 38 -5.86 2.24 21.69
CA GLY A 38 -4.82 1.95 22.69
C GLY A 38 -3.44 2.49 22.30
N ALA A 39 -2.42 1.61 22.36
CA ALA A 39 -1.02 1.96 22.10
C ALA A 39 -0.74 2.28 20.62
N ASP A 40 -1.58 1.79 19.71
CA ASP A 40 -1.44 1.97 18.27
C ASP A 40 -2.09 3.28 17.78
N LYS A 41 -2.90 3.95 18.61
CA LYS A 41 -3.52 5.24 18.28
C LYS A 41 -2.52 6.38 18.46
N ASN A 42 -2.28 7.14 17.39
CA ASN A 42 -1.55 8.38 17.45
C ASN A 42 -2.41 9.48 18.09
N LYS A 43 -1.97 9.95 19.27
CA LYS A 43 -2.68 10.93 20.10
C LYS A 43 -2.89 12.31 19.44
N LYS A 44 -2.20 12.59 18.33
CA LYS A 44 -2.35 13.84 17.58
C LYS A 44 -3.59 13.84 16.66
N PHE A 45 -4.15 12.67 16.33
CA PHE A 45 -5.31 12.56 15.46
C PHE A 45 -6.60 12.28 16.26
N LEU A 46 -7.68 12.97 15.89
CA LEU A 46 -9.01 12.79 16.50
C LEU A 46 -9.56 11.38 16.26
N GLN A 47 -9.39 10.88 15.04
CA GLN A 47 -9.67 9.51 14.61
C GLN A 47 -8.44 9.03 13.83
N ASP A 48 -8.00 7.82 14.14
CA ASP A 48 -6.82 7.19 13.56
C ASP A 48 -7.27 5.84 13.01
N PHE A 49 -7.02 5.57 11.74
CA PHE A 49 -7.55 4.39 11.06
C PHE A 49 -6.40 3.59 10.49
N LYS A 50 -6.47 2.27 10.64
CA LYS A 50 -5.70 1.32 9.87
C LYS A 50 -6.60 0.75 8.80
N THR A 51 -6.09 0.60 7.59
CA THR A 51 -6.79 -0.18 6.59
C THR A 51 -6.18 -1.56 6.40
N LEU A 52 -6.99 -2.56 6.03
CA LEU A 52 -6.45 -3.83 5.56
C LEU A 52 -5.59 -3.64 4.29
N ALA A 53 -5.80 -2.55 3.53
CA ALA A 53 -4.91 -2.19 2.43
C ALA A 53 -3.50 -1.85 2.95
N ASP A 54 -3.38 -1.08 4.03
CA ASP A 54 -2.08 -0.76 4.66
C ASP A 54 -1.35 -2.04 5.11
N VAL A 55 -2.07 -2.90 5.83
CA VAL A 55 -1.52 -4.18 6.31
C VAL A 55 -1.09 -5.06 5.15
N LEU A 56 -1.93 -5.20 4.13
CA LEU A 56 -1.66 -6.08 3.00
C LEU A 56 -0.48 -5.58 2.15
N ILE A 57 -0.43 -4.28 1.85
CA ILE A 57 0.68 -3.66 1.12
C ILE A 57 2.00 -3.88 1.87
N GLN A 58 2.01 -3.67 3.18
CA GLN A 58 3.21 -3.88 3.99
C GLN A 58 3.66 -5.35 3.96
N GLU A 59 2.74 -6.30 4.09
CA GLU A 59 3.07 -7.73 4.07
C GLU A 59 3.48 -8.22 2.67
N VAL A 60 2.95 -7.62 1.60
CA VAL A 60 3.40 -7.86 0.22
C VAL A 60 4.86 -7.45 0.06
N ILE A 61 5.22 -6.25 0.50
CA ILE A 61 6.61 -5.80 0.41
C ILE A 61 7.52 -6.70 1.27
N LYS A 62 7.11 -7.09 2.48
CA LYS A 62 7.90 -8.06 3.26
C LYS A 62 8.10 -9.40 2.55
N HIS A 63 7.05 -9.91 1.91
CA HIS A 63 7.09 -11.17 1.19
C HIS A 63 8.00 -11.12 -0.05
N ASP A 64 7.99 -10.01 -0.78
CA ASP A 64 8.79 -9.84 -1.99
C ASP A 64 10.29 -9.62 -1.71
N PHE A 65 10.67 -9.38 -0.45
CA PHE A 65 12.06 -9.16 0.01
C PHE A 65 12.41 -10.02 1.24
N PRO A 66 12.40 -11.36 1.14
CA PRO A 66 12.63 -12.25 2.27
C PRO A 66 14.00 -12.03 2.95
N GLU A 67 15.02 -11.63 2.19
CA GLU A 67 16.35 -11.32 2.72
C GLU A 67 16.40 -10.05 3.59
N LEU A 68 15.42 -9.16 3.43
CA LEU A 68 15.29 -7.93 4.21
C LEU A 68 14.15 -8.00 5.25
N GLN A 69 13.43 -9.12 5.36
CA GLN A 69 12.20 -9.21 6.16
C GLN A 69 12.36 -8.71 7.60
N GLU A 70 13.44 -9.10 8.29
CA GLU A 70 13.76 -8.68 9.67
C GLU A 70 14.22 -7.20 9.78
N HIS A 71 14.43 -6.56 8.64
CA HIS A 71 14.93 -5.20 8.47
C HIS A 71 13.95 -4.30 7.70
N ILE A 72 12.75 -4.80 7.42
CA ILE A 72 11.63 -4.03 6.91
C ILE A 72 10.80 -3.56 8.12
N ARG A 73 10.71 -2.25 8.27
CA ARG A 73 9.85 -1.56 9.22
C ARG A 73 8.72 -0.89 8.45
N GLY A 74 7.55 -0.81 9.06
CA GLY A 74 6.47 0.01 8.55
C GLY A 74 5.53 0.41 9.67
N GLU A 75 4.53 1.20 9.32
CA GLU A 75 3.58 1.77 10.29
C GLU A 75 2.73 0.70 10.99
N GLU A 76 2.34 -0.36 10.27
CA GLU A 76 1.24 -1.21 10.70
C GLU A 76 1.65 -2.54 11.33
N SER A 77 0.86 -2.94 12.32
CA SER A 77 0.83 -4.32 12.80
C SER A 77 0.13 -5.22 11.77
N ASN A 78 0.68 -6.42 11.55
CA ASN A 78 0.07 -7.42 10.67
C ASN A 78 -1.10 -8.19 11.31
N LYS A 79 -1.54 -7.82 12.51
CA LYS A 79 -2.72 -8.38 13.16
C LYS A 79 -3.95 -7.57 12.82
N PHE A 80 -5.03 -8.20 12.38
CA PHE A 80 -6.30 -7.55 12.04
C PHE A 80 -7.44 -8.21 12.80
N GLU A 81 -8.33 -7.44 13.42
CA GLU A 81 -9.54 -7.99 14.05
C GLU A 81 -10.71 -7.96 13.06
N ASN A 82 -11.31 -9.12 12.78
CA ASN A 82 -12.45 -9.22 11.86
C ASN A 82 -13.78 -8.84 12.56
N GLY A 83 -14.89 -8.81 11.81
CA GLY A 83 -16.22 -8.48 12.35
C GLY A 83 -16.76 -9.49 13.37
N LEU A 84 -16.09 -10.63 13.55
CA LEU A 84 -16.41 -11.66 14.54
C LEU A 84 -15.61 -11.53 15.84
N GLY A 85 -14.70 -10.55 15.95
CA GLY A 85 -13.80 -10.37 17.09
C GLY A 85 -12.61 -11.33 17.10
N GLU A 86 -12.36 -12.04 16.00
CA GLU A 86 -11.19 -12.90 15.86
C GLU A 86 -9.99 -12.08 15.38
N THR A 87 -8.86 -12.19 16.09
CA THR A 87 -7.59 -11.61 15.62
C THR A 87 -6.94 -12.55 14.61
N VAL A 88 -6.76 -12.08 13.38
CA VAL A 88 -6.09 -12.79 12.28
C VAL A 88 -4.72 -12.17 12.03
N VAL A 89 -3.69 -13.00 11.92
CA VAL A 89 -2.36 -12.56 11.45
C VAL A 89 -2.36 -12.60 9.93
N VAL A 90 -2.35 -11.42 9.31
CA VAL A 90 -2.30 -11.24 7.86
C VAL A 90 -0.87 -11.47 7.39
N GLN A 91 -0.71 -12.26 6.34
CA GLN A 91 0.56 -12.55 5.67
C GLN A 91 0.28 -12.98 4.23
N VAL A 92 1.26 -12.83 3.34
CA VAL A 92 1.18 -13.42 2.00
C VAL A 92 1.57 -14.90 2.10
N CYS A 93 0.67 -15.79 1.68
CA CYS A 93 0.91 -17.23 1.68
C CYS A 93 1.62 -17.68 0.39
N PRO A 94 2.24 -18.87 0.35
CA PRO A 94 2.96 -19.37 -0.82
C PRO A 94 2.11 -19.50 -2.09
N THR A 95 0.79 -19.67 -1.96
CA THR A 95 -0.12 -19.78 -3.11
C THR A 95 -1.23 -18.73 -3.02
N GLN A 96 -1.71 -18.29 -4.19
CA GLN A 96 -2.86 -17.39 -4.30
C GLN A 96 -4.10 -17.97 -3.59
N ALA A 97 -4.31 -19.28 -3.69
CA ALA A 97 -5.43 -19.95 -3.04
C ALA A 97 -5.37 -19.87 -1.51
N ASP A 98 -4.17 -20.06 -0.94
CA ASP A 98 -3.96 -19.95 0.50
C ASP A 98 -4.11 -18.50 0.99
N THR A 99 -3.58 -17.52 0.24
CA THR A 99 -3.78 -16.10 0.55
C THR A 99 -5.27 -15.74 0.50
N ALA A 100 -6.02 -16.24 -0.50
CA ALA A 100 -7.47 -16.01 -0.58
C ALA A 100 -8.21 -16.64 0.61
N ALA A 101 -7.84 -17.85 1.03
CA ALA A 101 -8.43 -18.51 2.18
C ALA A 101 -8.17 -17.75 3.50
N LEU A 102 -6.97 -17.17 3.66
CA LEU A 102 -6.65 -16.31 4.80
C LEU A 102 -7.47 -15.01 4.76
N LEU A 103 -7.46 -14.30 3.63
CA LEU A 103 -8.19 -13.03 3.47
C LEU A 103 -9.71 -13.21 3.62
N GLN A 104 -10.24 -14.38 3.26
CA GLN A 104 -11.66 -14.69 3.48
C GLN A 104 -12.04 -14.68 4.97
N LYS A 105 -11.12 -15.05 5.88
CA LYS A 105 -11.35 -14.95 7.34
C LYS A 105 -11.33 -13.51 7.83
N VAL A 106 -10.48 -12.69 7.24
CA VAL A 106 -10.37 -11.26 7.55
C VAL A 106 -11.60 -10.50 7.07
N LEU A 107 -12.12 -10.86 5.89
CA LEU A 107 -13.18 -10.16 5.18
C LEU A 107 -14.58 -10.76 5.44
N ASP A 108 -14.83 -11.28 6.64
CA ASP A 108 -16.13 -11.84 7.06
C ASP A 108 -16.77 -12.81 6.04
N ARG A 109 -15.94 -13.70 5.48
CA ARG A 109 -16.30 -14.71 4.47
C ARG A 109 -16.60 -14.17 3.08
N ASN A 110 -16.29 -12.91 2.79
CA ASN A 110 -16.41 -12.34 1.45
C ASN A 110 -15.39 -12.96 0.49
N ARG A 111 -15.81 -14.06 -0.15
CA ARG A 111 -14.98 -14.85 -1.06
C ARG A 111 -14.47 -14.04 -2.25
N ARG A 112 -15.36 -13.26 -2.87
CA ARG A 112 -15.04 -12.50 -4.09
C ARG A 112 -13.95 -11.46 -3.82
N ALA A 113 -14.10 -10.73 -2.73
CA ALA A 113 -13.14 -9.75 -2.25
C ALA A 113 -11.77 -10.39 -1.96
N ALA A 114 -11.76 -11.52 -1.25
CA ALA A 114 -10.54 -12.24 -0.91
C ALA A 114 -9.81 -12.79 -2.16
N GLU A 115 -10.55 -13.32 -3.13
CA GLU A 115 -9.99 -13.81 -4.39
C GLU A 115 -9.38 -12.67 -5.24
N LEU A 116 -10.04 -11.51 -5.30
CA LEU A 116 -9.54 -10.33 -6.01
C LEU A 116 -8.25 -9.81 -5.39
N LEU A 117 -8.23 -9.62 -4.06
CA LEU A 117 -7.03 -9.16 -3.36
C LEU A 117 -5.89 -10.16 -3.44
N ALA A 118 -6.17 -11.46 -3.29
CA ALA A 118 -5.15 -12.49 -3.44
C ALA A 118 -4.55 -12.51 -4.85
N ALA A 119 -5.38 -12.32 -5.88
CA ALA A 119 -4.91 -12.21 -7.26
C ALA A 119 -3.98 -11.00 -7.45
N ALA A 120 -4.32 -9.84 -6.88
CA ALA A 120 -3.48 -8.64 -6.95
C ALA A 120 -2.14 -8.81 -6.19
N VAL A 121 -2.19 -9.44 -5.01
CA VAL A 121 -0.99 -9.77 -4.20
C VAL A 121 -0.01 -10.66 -4.94
N HIS A 122 -0.52 -11.68 -5.63
CA HIS A 122 0.28 -12.68 -6.35
C HIS A 122 0.61 -12.27 -7.79
N GLN A 123 0.13 -11.12 -8.26
CA GLN A 123 0.39 -10.66 -9.62
C GLN A 123 1.87 -10.26 -9.78
N GLU A 124 2.54 -10.83 -10.77
CA GLU A 124 3.87 -10.34 -11.16
C GLU A 124 3.76 -8.98 -11.87
N VAL A 125 4.54 -8.00 -11.41
CA VAL A 125 4.64 -6.69 -12.02
C VAL A 125 5.90 -6.61 -12.84
N VAL A 126 5.73 -6.46 -14.16
CA VAL A 126 6.83 -6.25 -15.10
C VAL A 126 6.94 -4.76 -15.40
N LEU A 127 8.06 -4.16 -15.02
CA LEU A 127 8.36 -2.77 -15.34
C LEU A 127 9.08 -2.68 -16.69
N SER A 128 8.55 -1.86 -17.59
CA SER A 128 9.22 -1.51 -18.84
C SER A 128 9.50 0.00 -18.87
N ASP A 129 10.66 0.39 -18.36
CA ASP A 129 11.12 1.77 -18.45
C ASP A 129 12.59 1.79 -18.95
N PRO A 130 12.84 2.31 -20.17
CA PRO A 130 14.18 2.45 -20.72
C PRO A 130 15.13 3.28 -19.84
N ALA A 131 14.60 4.21 -19.05
CA ALA A 131 15.41 5.00 -18.13
C ALA A 131 16.01 4.12 -17.02
N LEU A 132 15.27 3.09 -16.56
CA LEU A 132 15.78 2.12 -15.59
C LEU A 132 16.89 1.24 -16.17
N ASP A 133 16.89 1.00 -17.49
CA ASP A 133 17.90 0.19 -18.19
C ASP A 133 19.28 0.87 -18.19
N GLY A 134 19.30 2.21 -18.14
CA GLY A 134 20.52 3.00 -18.06
C GLY A 134 21.11 3.14 -16.64
N ILE A 135 20.40 2.71 -15.59
CA ILE A 135 20.85 2.91 -14.20
C ILE A 135 21.87 1.83 -13.80
N ALA A 136 23.12 2.24 -13.61
CA ALA A 136 24.20 1.38 -13.13
C ALA A 136 24.49 1.64 -11.64
N VAL A 137 23.55 1.27 -10.75
CA VAL A 137 23.70 1.43 -9.29
C VAL A 137 23.76 0.05 -8.61
N THR A 138 24.74 -0.14 -7.75
CA THR A 138 24.86 -1.32 -6.87
C THR A 138 24.61 -0.88 -5.43
N ILE A 139 23.52 -1.35 -4.83
CA ILE A 139 23.26 -1.18 -3.41
C ILE A 139 23.30 -2.58 -2.79
N SER A 140 24.19 -2.79 -1.82
CA SER A 140 24.18 -4.04 -1.05
C SER A 140 22.98 -4.05 -0.09
N THR A 141 22.31 -5.19 -0.02
CA THR A 141 21.21 -5.44 0.92
C THR A 141 21.70 -5.75 2.33
N ASP A 142 22.97 -6.16 2.51
CA ASP A 142 23.50 -6.68 3.78
C ASP A 142 23.41 -5.67 4.95
N SER A 143 23.64 -4.39 4.63
CA SER A 143 23.60 -3.29 5.60
C SER A 143 22.40 -2.37 5.40
N LEU A 144 21.40 -2.79 4.64
CA LEU A 144 20.23 -2.00 4.32
C LEU A 144 19.06 -2.34 5.25
N ALA A 145 18.27 -1.33 5.58
CA ALA A 145 16.94 -1.52 6.15
C ALA A 145 15.95 -0.69 5.32
N VAL A 146 14.68 -1.08 5.37
CA VAL A 146 13.61 -0.44 4.62
C VAL A 146 12.57 0.07 5.61
N TRP A 147 12.06 1.28 5.37
CA TRP A 147 10.91 1.84 6.06
C TRP A 147 9.79 2.08 5.05
N ILE A 148 8.58 1.65 5.39
CA ILE A 148 7.41 1.67 4.52
C ILE A 148 6.31 2.49 5.18
N ASP A 149 5.77 3.44 4.42
CA ASP A 149 4.44 4.00 4.64
C ASP A 149 3.51 3.40 3.57
N PRO A 150 2.68 2.41 3.92
CA PRO A 150 1.88 1.68 2.94
C PRO A 150 0.89 2.59 2.20
N ILE A 151 0.24 3.50 2.92
CA ILE A 151 -0.63 4.55 2.39
C ILE A 151 -0.48 5.80 3.27
N ASP A 152 0.46 6.67 2.90
CA ASP A 152 0.57 7.99 3.50
C ASP A 152 -0.74 8.76 3.24
N SER A 153 -1.09 9.63 4.18
CA SER A 153 -2.36 10.35 4.18
C SER A 153 -3.58 9.41 4.10
N THR A 154 -3.61 8.37 4.95
CA THR A 154 -4.71 7.40 5.07
C THR A 154 -6.09 8.06 5.15
N ASN A 155 -6.20 9.22 5.79
CA ASN A 155 -7.44 10.00 5.83
C ASN A 155 -7.92 10.48 4.46
N GLN A 156 -7.01 10.91 3.58
CA GLN A 156 -7.34 11.32 2.21
C GLN A 156 -7.68 10.09 1.36
N TYR A 157 -6.92 9.00 1.53
CA TYR A 157 -7.24 7.72 0.94
C TYR A 157 -8.64 7.25 1.33
N ILE A 158 -9.02 7.38 2.61
CA ILE A 158 -10.34 6.96 3.08
C ILE A 158 -11.45 7.85 2.49
N ARG A 159 -11.28 9.18 2.58
CA ARG A 159 -12.26 10.14 2.05
C ARG A 159 -12.50 9.96 0.56
N GLY A 160 -11.45 9.69 -0.21
CA GLY A 160 -11.61 9.27 -1.59
C GLY A 160 -12.00 10.35 -2.58
N CYS A 161 -11.74 11.62 -2.27
CA CYS A 161 -12.06 12.74 -3.15
C CYS A 161 -11.11 12.76 -4.36
N GLY A 162 -11.57 12.24 -5.51
CA GLY A 162 -10.81 12.22 -6.76
C GLY A 162 -10.97 13.45 -7.65
N ASN A 163 -11.85 14.39 -7.29
CA ASN A 163 -12.20 15.56 -8.10
C ASN A 163 -11.63 16.89 -7.54
N VAL A 164 -10.65 16.81 -6.64
CA VAL A 164 -9.96 17.99 -6.11
C VAL A 164 -9.08 18.57 -7.20
N LEU A 165 -9.22 19.86 -7.49
CA LEU A 165 -8.37 20.55 -8.46
C LEU A 165 -7.09 21.05 -7.77
N PRO A 166 -5.94 21.03 -8.46
CA PRO A 166 -4.72 21.62 -7.93
C PRO A 166 -4.84 23.15 -7.85
N VAL A 167 -4.24 23.74 -6.81
CA VAL A 167 -4.03 25.17 -6.66
C VAL A 167 -2.56 25.44 -6.92
N ASP A 168 -2.25 26.21 -7.97
CA ASP A 168 -0.88 26.48 -8.41
C ASP A 168 -0.04 25.20 -8.64
N GLY A 169 -0.68 24.15 -9.18
CA GLY A 169 -0.04 22.86 -9.45
C GLY A 169 0.06 21.92 -8.25
N ILE A 170 -0.43 22.31 -7.07
CA ILE A 170 -0.38 21.52 -5.84
C ILE A 170 -1.79 21.09 -5.45
N TYR A 171 -2.01 19.79 -5.26
CA TYR A 171 -3.27 19.28 -4.74
C TYR A 171 -3.37 19.53 -3.22
N PRO A 172 -4.33 20.35 -2.75
CA PRO A 172 -4.44 20.65 -1.32
C PRO A 172 -5.01 19.49 -0.50
N SER A 173 -5.66 18.52 -1.15
CA SER A 173 -6.27 17.32 -0.56
C SER A 173 -6.69 16.34 -1.67
N GLY A 174 -7.32 15.23 -1.27
CA GLY A 174 -7.88 14.24 -2.19
C GLY A 174 -6.96 13.06 -2.44
N LEU A 175 -7.35 12.20 -3.37
CA LEU A 175 -6.65 10.95 -3.64
C LEU A 175 -5.20 11.14 -4.13
N HIS A 176 -4.89 12.29 -4.73
CA HIS A 176 -3.53 12.68 -5.12
C HIS A 176 -2.59 12.85 -3.91
N SER A 177 -3.13 13.05 -2.70
CA SER A 177 -2.33 13.11 -1.48
C SER A 177 -2.04 11.74 -0.88
N ALA A 178 -2.71 10.66 -1.34
CA ALA A 178 -2.46 9.32 -0.84
C ALA A 178 -1.30 8.68 -1.60
N LEU A 179 -0.18 8.41 -0.91
CA LEU A 179 1.07 7.95 -1.51
C LEU A 179 1.52 6.62 -0.91
N VAL A 180 2.21 5.81 -1.71
CA VAL A 180 2.99 4.68 -1.21
C VAL A 180 4.43 5.15 -1.07
N LEU A 181 4.99 5.10 0.14
CA LEU A 181 6.36 5.54 0.39
C LEU A 181 7.23 4.34 0.80
N ILE A 182 8.32 4.13 0.07
CA ILE A 182 9.31 3.10 0.39
C ILE A 182 10.67 3.78 0.48
N GLY A 183 11.19 3.90 1.70
CA GLY A 183 12.52 4.43 1.97
C GLY A 183 13.49 3.31 2.33
N ALA A 184 14.70 3.35 1.79
CA ALA A 184 15.79 2.47 2.18
C ALA A 184 16.92 3.28 2.79
N TYR A 185 17.49 2.79 3.89
CA TYR A 185 18.53 3.50 4.64
C TYR A 185 19.65 2.54 5.10
N SER A 186 20.83 3.12 5.33
CA SER A 186 21.98 2.41 5.87
C SER A 186 21.74 2.09 7.35
N ARG A 187 21.84 0.82 7.72
CA ARG A 187 21.74 0.39 9.13
C ARG A 187 22.93 0.86 9.98
N GLN A 188 24.05 1.18 9.33
CA GLN A 188 25.26 1.62 10.03
C GLN A 188 25.23 3.12 10.32
N SER A 189 24.90 3.94 9.32
CA SER A 189 24.92 5.41 9.45
C SER A 189 23.54 6.03 9.75
N GLY A 190 22.46 5.31 9.44
CA GLY A 190 21.10 5.85 9.49
C GLY A 190 20.73 6.71 8.28
N GLU A 191 21.65 6.92 7.33
CA GLU A 191 21.44 7.80 6.19
C GLU A 191 20.53 7.15 5.13
N PRO A 192 19.63 7.94 4.50
CA PRO A 192 18.83 7.45 3.38
C PRO A 192 19.71 7.12 2.17
N VAL A 193 19.43 6.00 1.53
CA VAL A 193 20.17 5.46 0.38
C VAL A 193 19.31 5.50 -0.89
N LEU A 194 18.02 5.20 -0.76
CA LEU A 194 17.07 5.17 -1.86
C LEU A 194 15.67 5.54 -1.34
N GLY A 195 14.86 6.20 -2.17
CA GLY A 195 13.46 6.46 -1.88
C GLY A 195 12.61 6.24 -3.12
N ILE A 196 11.44 5.63 -2.94
CA ILE A 196 10.41 5.46 -3.95
C ILE A 196 9.13 6.09 -3.43
N ILE A 197 8.54 6.92 -4.28
CA ILE A 197 7.23 7.53 -4.06
C ILE A 197 6.38 7.07 -5.23
N ASN A 198 5.28 6.37 -4.94
CA ASN A 198 4.28 6.02 -5.94
C ASN A 198 2.99 6.75 -5.58
N GLU A 199 2.37 7.40 -6.57
CA GLU A 199 1.10 8.08 -6.46
C GLU A 199 0.00 7.21 -7.12
N PRO A 200 -0.70 6.35 -6.37
CA PRO A 200 -1.57 5.34 -6.95
C PRO A 200 -2.76 5.92 -7.72
N PHE A 201 -3.16 7.15 -7.42
CA PHE A 201 -4.33 7.79 -8.03
C PHE A 201 -3.97 8.89 -9.01
N PHE A 202 -2.69 8.97 -9.40
CA PHE A 202 -2.29 9.82 -10.50
C PHE A 202 -3.02 9.38 -11.78
N GLN A 203 -3.67 10.33 -12.45
CA GLN A 203 -4.19 10.15 -13.79
C GLN A 203 -3.45 11.11 -14.71
N GLU A 204 -2.79 10.59 -15.74
CA GLU A 204 -2.39 11.45 -16.84
C GLU A 204 -3.66 12.05 -17.44
N ALA A 205 -3.71 13.38 -17.55
CA ALA A 205 -4.81 14.07 -18.18
C ALA A 205 -4.86 13.70 -19.68
N LEU A 206 -5.53 12.61 -20.03
CA LEU A 206 -5.96 12.35 -21.39
C LEU A 206 -7.12 13.31 -21.71
N PRO A 207 -7.09 14.03 -22.85
CA PRO A 207 -8.19 14.91 -23.22
C PRO A 207 -9.49 14.10 -23.30
N GLY A 208 -10.44 14.37 -22.39
CA GLY A 208 -11.83 13.90 -22.51
C GLY A 208 -12.27 12.67 -21.70
N GLN A 209 -11.51 12.17 -20.73
CA GLN A 209 -12.01 11.14 -19.80
C GLN A 209 -12.49 11.74 -18.47
N ALA A 210 -13.71 11.37 -18.07
CA ALA A 210 -14.29 11.72 -16.77
C ALA A 210 -13.51 11.02 -15.64
N GLY A 211 -13.09 11.80 -14.64
CA GLY A 211 -12.34 11.32 -13.49
C GLY A 211 -13.10 10.30 -12.63
N TYR A 212 -12.41 9.75 -11.62
CA TYR A 212 -12.96 8.75 -10.71
C TYR A 212 -14.33 9.17 -10.14
N PRO A 213 -15.35 8.28 -10.18
CA PRO A 213 -16.68 8.60 -9.66
C PRO A 213 -16.61 8.87 -8.14
N THR A 214 -16.92 10.09 -7.74
CA THR A 214 -17.09 10.49 -6.33
C THR A 214 -18.40 9.89 -5.79
N LYS A 215 -18.30 8.90 -4.90
CA LYS A 215 -19.47 8.32 -4.20
C LYS A 215 -19.52 8.61 -2.69
N TYR A 216 -18.49 9.21 -2.10
CA TYR A 216 -18.44 9.45 -0.66
C TYR A 216 -18.51 10.95 -0.35
N GLN A 217 -19.72 11.45 -0.14
CA GLN A 217 -19.96 12.63 0.70
C GLN A 217 -20.50 12.10 2.03
N ALA A 218 -19.65 12.04 3.05
CA ALA A 218 -20.13 11.86 4.42
C ALA A 218 -20.84 13.15 4.83
N ALA A 219 -22.11 13.04 5.18
CA ALA A 219 -22.89 14.10 5.83
C ALA A 219 -22.38 14.39 7.24
#